data_AF-A0A7Z2ZUA1-F1
#
_entry.id   AF-A0A7Z2ZUA1-F1
#
_cell.length_a   1.000
_cell.length_b   1.000
_cell.length_c   1.000
_cell.angle_alpha   90.00
_cell.angle_beta   90.00
_cell.angle_gamma   90.00
#
_symmetry.space_group_name_H-M   'P 1'
#
loop_
_entity.id
_entity.type
_entity.pdbx_description
1 polymer ?
#
loop_
_entity_poly.entity_id
_entity_poly.type
_entity_poly.pdbx_seq_one_letter_code
_entity_poly.pdbx_strand_id
1 'polypeptide(L)'
;MKQPDDRRTIELPLDPAAPRKRGRPPKEDAMSDAERARRYRARQRMLPRDAWNYEQVTATARAEIERLLDGAGVKPAAEAELVGQWAYGMFLLWDRMTAQCQREADRRALLALVSG
;
A
#
# COMPACT_ATOMS: atom_id res chain seq x y z
N MET A 1 -29.88 -35.90 30.16
CA MET A 1 -29.64 -37.05 31.07
C MET A 1 -28.15 -37.36 31.03
N LYS A 2 -27.46 -37.37 32.17
CA LYS A 2 -26.01 -37.70 32.26
C LYS A 2 -25.82 -39.21 32.08
N GLN A 3 -24.85 -39.63 31.27
CA GLN A 3 -24.41 -41.03 31.20
C GLN A 3 -23.47 -41.33 32.39
N PRO A 4 -23.62 -42.48 33.06
CA PRO A 4 -22.96 -42.74 34.35
C PRO A 4 -21.44 -43.02 34.29
N ASP A 5 -20.85 -43.21 33.11
CA ASP A 5 -19.44 -43.64 32.98
C ASP A 5 -18.45 -42.51 32.61
N ASP A 6 -18.92 -41.28 32.44
CA ASP A 6 -18.05 -40.18 32.01
C ASP A 6 -17.40 -39.45 33.21
N ARG A 7 -16.28 -40.00 33.68
CA ARG A 7 -15.49 -39.46 34.81
C ARG A 7 -14.51 -38.34 34.40
N ARG A 8 -14.47 -37.94 33.13
CA ARG A 8 -13.46 -36.98 32.61
C ARG A 8 -14.02 -35.61 32.27
N THR A 9 -15.34 -35.44 32.26
CA THR A 9 -15.96 -34.16 31.92
C THR A 9 -15.88 -33.18 33.10
N ILE A 10 -14.98 -32.21 32.98
CA ILE A 10 -14.88 -31.06 33.89
C ILE A 10 -15.98 -30.06 33.51
N GLU A 11 -16.85 -29.69 34.45
CA GLU A 11 -17.87 -28.67 34.22
C GLU A 11 -17.21 -27.31 34.06
N LEU A 12 -17.21 -26.79 32.83
CA LEU A 12 -16.71 -25.45 32.54
C LEU A 12 -17.76 -24.43 33.05
N PRO A 13 -17.39 -23.50 33.96
CA PRO A 13 -18.32 -22.50 34.46
C PRO A 13 -18.67 -21.54 33.32
N LEU A 14 -19.89 -21.65 32.79
CA LEU A 14 -20.43 -20.76 31.79
C LEU A 14 -21.30 -19.72 32.49
N ASP A 15 -20.92 -18.45 32.40
CA ASP A 15 -21.71 -17.33 32.91
C ASP A 15 -23.04 -17.22 32.13
N PRO A 16 -24.21 -17.39 32.78
CA PRO A 16 -25.51 -17.33 32.11
C PRO A 16 -25.86 -15.92 31.60
N ALA A 17 -25.17 -14.86 32.05
CA ALA A 17 -25.38 -13.50 31.60
C ALA A 17 -24.61 -13.14 30.32
N ALA A 18 -23.70 -14.02 29.86
CA ALA A 18 -22.88 -13.74 28.69
C ALA A 18 -23.67 -13.89 27.38
N PRO A 19 -23.72 -12.86 26.51
CA PRO A 19 -24.43 -12.94 25.25
C PRO A 19 -23.81 -14.01 24.35
N ARG A 20 -24.59 -15.06 24.05
CA ARG A 20 -24.22 -16.16 23.14
C ARG A 20 -24.08 -15.66 21.69
N LYS A 21 -22.96 -15.03 21.35
CA LYS A 21 -22.61 -14.71 19.97
C LYS A 21 -21.99 -15.94 19.30
N ARG A 22 -22.58 -16.41 18.20
CA ARG A 22 -21.98 -17.47 17.36
C ARG A 22 -20.76 -16.90 16.64
N GLY A 23 -19.57 -17.41 16.96
CA GLY A 23 -18.32 -17.01 16.32
C GLY A 23 -17.10 -17.32 17.20
N ARG A 24 -15.91 -17.28 16.59
CA ARG A 24 -14.63 -17.37 17.31
C ARG A 24 -14.62 -16.26 18.37
N PRO A 25 -14.26 -16.55 19.64
CA PRO A 25 -14.06 -15.50 20.64
C PRO A 25 -13.14 -14.43 20.04
N PRO A 26 -13.52 -13.14 20.08
CA PRO A 26 -12.63 -12.09 19.63
C PRO A 26 -11.32 -12.22 20.41
N LYS A 27 -10.19 -12.23 19.70
CA LYS A 27 -8.88 -12.16 20.38
C LYS A 27 -8.89 -10.94 21.29
N GLU A 28 -8.46 -11.10 22.53
CA GLU A 28 -8.43 -10.01 23.52
C GLU A 28 -7.60 -8.81 23.00
N ASP A 29 -6.66 -9.07 22.10
CA ASP A 29 -5.82 -8.06 21.43
C ASP A 29 -6.36 -7.55 20.07
N ALA A 30 -7.61 -7.87 19.71
CA ALA A 30 -8.17 -7.47 18.42
C ALA A 30 -8.44 -5.96 18.39
N MET A 31 -7.52 -5.23 17.77
CA MET A 31 -7.66 -3.79 17.48
C MET A 31 -8.96 -3.50 16.74
N SER A 32 -9.77 -2.60 17.31
CA SER A 32 -10.95 -2.00 16.67
C SER A 32 -10.58 -1.38 15.32
N ASP A 33 -11.49 -1.42 14.35
CA ASP A 33 -11.25 -0.84 13.02
C ASP A 33 -10.98 0.67 13.08
N ALA A 34 -11.63 1.38 14.00
CA ALA A 34 -11.36 2.80 14.25
C ALA A 34 -9.93 3.03 14.78
N GLU A 35 -9.45 2.12 15.63
CA GLU A 35 -8.11 2.18 16.20
C GLU A 35 -7.04 1.75 15.20
N ARG A 36 -7.36 0.81 14.32
CA ARG A 36 -6.55 0.43 13.16
C ARG A 36 -6.40 1.60 12.19
N ALA A 37 -7.49 2.29 11.86
CA ALA A 37 -7.47 3.48 11.02
C ALA A 37 -6.69 4.63 11.68
N ARG A 38 -6.84 4.81 13.00
CA ARG A 38 -6.07 5.80 13.77
C ARG A 38 -4.58 5.49 13.75
N ARG A 39 -4.18 4.23 13.99
CA ARG A 39 -2.76 3.82 13.91
C ARG A 39 -2.19 3.92 12.49
N TYR A 40 -2.98 3.61 11.47
CA TYR A 40 -2.58 3.79 10.07
C TYR A 40 -2.31 5.27 9.75
N ARG A 41 -3.24 6.16 10.11
CA ARG A 41 -3.06 7.62 9.94
C ARG A 41 -1.93 8.17 10.80
N ALA A 42 -1.73 7.65 12.01
CA ALA A 42 -0.62 8.04 12.89
C ALA A 42 0.74 7.62 12.30
N ARG A 43 0.86 6.42 11.74
CA ARG A 43 2.06 5.99 11.01
C ARG A 43 2.33 6.91 9.81
N GLN A 44 1.29 7.27 9.06
CA GLN A 44 1.44 8.22 7.95
C GLN A 44 1.82 9.64 8.40
N ARG A 45 1.35 10.10 9.57
CA ARG A 45 1.71 11.41 10.16
C ARG A 45 3.08 11.44 10.85
N MET A 46 3.63 10.29 11.21
CA MET A 46 4.92 10.16 11.92
C MET A 46 6.11 9.89 10.99
N LEU A 47 5.91 9.83 9.66
CA LEU A 47 7.06 9.82 8.77
C LEU A 47 7.76 11.18 8.84
N PRO A 48 9.10 11.20 9.04
CA PRO A 48 9.87 12.44 8.95
C PRO A 48 9.52 13.13 7.63
N ARG A 49 9.30 14.44 7.67
CA ARG A 49 9.06 15.27 6.48
C ARG A 49 10.18 15.13 5.42
N ASP A 50 11.33 14.59 5.84
CA ASP A 50 12.55 14.37 5.06
C ASP A 50 12.78 12.89 4.66
N ALA A 51 11.93 11.96 5.09
CA ALA A 51 12.03 10.56 4.71
C ALA A 51 11.13 10.28 3.50
N TRP A 52 11.76 10.04 2.34
CA TRP A 52 11.03 9.68 1.13
C TRP A 52 10.57 8.22 1.18
N ASN A 53 9.38 7.94 0.65
CA ASN A 53 8.84 6.60 0.49
C ASN A 53 8.96 6.19 -0.99
N TYR A 54 9.59 5.04 -1.25
CA TYR A 54 9.69 4.45 -2.59
C TYR A 54 8.36 4.44 -3.34
N GLU A 55 7.27 4.03 -2.68
CA GLU A 55 5.95 3.93 -3.33
C GLU A 55 5.41 5.30 -3.73
N GLN A 56 5.62 6.32 -2.89
CA GLN A 56 5.22 7.69 -3.19
C GLN A 56 6.07 8.28 -4.32
N VAL A 57 7.39 8.14 -4.25
CA VAL A 57 8.31 8.63 -5.30
C VAL A 57 8.01 7.96 -6.64
N THR A 58 7.69 6.68 -6.63
CA THR A 58 7.32 5.92 -7.84
C THR A 58 5.96 6.35 -8.40
N ALA A 59 4.96 6.55 -7.54
CA ALA A 59 3.65 7.04 -7.96
C ALA A 59 3.73 8.47 -8.51
N THR A 60 4.50 9.35 -7.88
CA THR A 60 4.73 10.72 -8.36
C THR A 60 5.47 10.74 -9.68
N ALA A 61 6.55 9.95 -9.83
CA ALA A 61 7.28 9.85 -11.09
C ALA A 61 6.37 9.38 -12.24
N ARG A 62 5.54 8.37 -12.00
CA ARG A 62 4.54 7.90 -12.98
C ARG A 62 3.57 9.00 -13.39
N ALA A 63 2.93 9.65 -12.42
CA ALA A 63 1.92 10.67 -12.69
C ALA A 63 2.49 11.85 -13.47
N GLU A 64 3.72 12.27 -13.16
CA GLU A 64 4.38 13.35 -13.91
C GLU A 64 4.76 12.94 -15.34
N ILE A 65 5.27 11.72 -15.52
CA ILE A 65 5.56 11.17 -16.86
C ILE A 65 4.28 11.13 -17.70
N GLU A 66 3.20 10.57 -17.17
CA GLU A 66 1.91 10.50 -17.86
C GLU A 66 1.38 11.91 -18.19
N ARG A 67 1.45 12.87 -17.25
CA ARG A 67 1.03 14.26 -17.47
C ARG A 67 1.78 14.94 -18.61
N LEU A 68 3.08 14.68 -18.75
CA LEU A 68 3.88 15.23 -19.83
C LEU A 68 3.46 14.65 -21.17
N LEU A 69 3.32 13.33 -21.23
CA LEU A 69 3.06 12.59 -22.46
C LEU A 69 1.63 12.78 -22.97
N ASP A 70 0.63 12.91 -22.09
CA ASP A 70 -0.78 13.12 -22.47
C ASP A 70 -0.98 14.35 -23.37
N GLY A 71 -0.17 15.40 -23.18
CA GLY A 71 -0.20 16.61 -24.00
C GLY A 71 0.80 16.63 -25.16
N ALA A 72 1.63 15.61 -25.36
CA ALA A 72 2.72 15.66 -26.34
C ALA A 72 2.20 15.53 -27.78
N GLY A 73 1.19 14.69 -28.03
CA GLY A 73 0.69 14.40 -29.38
C GLY A 73 0.00 15.59 -30.09
N VAL A 74 -0.39 16.63 -29.35
CA VAL A 74 -0.99 17.85 -29.91
C VAL A 74 0.02 18.96 -30.18
N LYS A 75 1.29 18.76 -29.80
CA LYS A 75 2.35 19.77 -29.95
C LYS A 75 3.08 19.64 -31.28
N PRO A 76 3.72 20.73 -31.75
CA PRO A 76 4.70 20.65 -32.84
C PRO A 76 5.77 19.59 -32.56
N ALA A 77 6.27 18.93 -33.59
CA ALA A 77 7.19 17.78 -33.45
C ALA A 77 8.41 18.07 -32.56
N ALA A 78 9.03 19.25 -32.70
CA ALA A 78 10.19 19.65 -31.88
C ALA A 78 9.84 19.80 -30.39
N GLU A 79 8.64 20.32 -30.08
CA GLU A 79 8.17 20.42 -28.70
C GLU A 79 7.77 19.05 -28.14
N ALA A 80 7.15 18.19 -28.96
CA ALA A 80 6.82 16.82 -28.57
C ALA A 80 8.09 16.01 -28.25
N GLU A 81 9.15 16.16 -29.04
CA GLU A 81 10.45 15.56 -28.79
C GLU A 81 11.05 16.06 -27.46
N LEU A 82 11.04 17.37 -27.22
CA LEU A 82 11.53 17.96 -25.98
C LEU A 82 10.76 17.43 -24.75
N VAL A 83 9.44 17.29 -24.86
CA VAL A 83 8.60 16.70 -23.81
C VAL A 83 8.96 15.24 -23.57
N GLY A 84 9.18 14.46 -24.63
CA GLY A 84 9.65 13.07 -24.54
C GLY A 84 11.00 12.95 -23.84
N GLN A 85 11.97 13.81 -24.18
CA GLN A 85 13.26 13.88 -23.52
C GLN A 85 13.14 14.23 -22.03
N TRP A 86 12.22 15.13 -21.67
CA TRP A 86 11.98 15.50 -20.28
C TRP A 86 11.32 14.36 -19.48
N ALA A 87 10.36 13.65 -20.08
CA ALA A 87 9.76 12.45 -19.48
C ALA A 87 10.80 11.35 -19.26
N TYR A 88 11.70 11.12 -20.23
CA TYR A 88 12.82 10.21 -20.08
C TYR A 88 13.78 10.64 -18.97
N GLY A 89 14.06 11.95 -18.85
CA GLY A 89 14.85 12.51 -17.76
C GLY A 89 14.24 12.26 -16.37
N MET A 90 12.92 12.36 -16.24
CA MET A 90 12.20 12.01 -14.99
C MET A 90 12.35 10.53 -14.64
N PHE A 91 12.26 9.64 -15.63
CA PHE A 91 12.54 8.22 -15.43
C PHE A 91 13.97 7.98 -14.94
N LEU A 92 14.98 8.60 -15.57
CA LEU A 92 16.38 8.45 -15.16
C LEU A 92 16.64 8.95 -13.73
N LEU A 93 16.01 10.07 -13.35
CA LEU A 93 16.09 10.59 -11.99
C LEU A 93 15.50 9.58 -10.99
N TRP A 94 14.29 9.05 -11.27
CA TRP A 94 13.67 8.02 -10.44
C TRP A 94 14.52 6.74 -10.34
N ASP A 95 15.04 6.24 -11.48
CA ASP A 95 15.88 5.03 -11.55
C ASP A 95 17.13 5.18 -10.66
N ARG A 96 17.74 6.38 -10.67
CA ARG A 96 18.93 6.66 -9.86
C ARG A 96 18.64 6.87 -8.38
N MET A 97 17.55 7.58 -8.05
CA MET A 97 17.17 7.80 -6.65
C MET A 97 16.72 6.51 -5.95
N THR A 98 16.15 5.55 -6.68
CA THR A 98 15.57 4.33 -6.13
C THR A 98 16.43 3.08 -6.31
N ALA A 99 17.63 3.19 -6.88
CA ALA A 99 18.47 2.07 -7.30
C ALA A 99 18.69 0.96 -6.24
N GLN A 100 18.69 1.30 -4.95
CA GLN A 100 18.90 0.34 -3.86
C GLN A 100 17.64 -0.40 -3.40
N CYS A 101 16.44 0.08 -3.77
CA CYS A 101 15.16 -0.46 -3.32
C CYS A 101 14.16 -0.68 -4.46
N GLN A 102 14.64 -0.60 -5.70
CA GLN A 102 13.83 -0.66 -6.91
C GLN A 102 13.18 -2.04 -7.08
N ARG A 103 11.90 -2.04 -7.45
CA ARG A 103 11.20 -3.26 -7.87
C ARG A 103 11.26 -3.37 -9.39
N GLU A 104 11.64 -4.53 -9.90
CA GLU A 104 11.81 -4.75 -11.35
C GLU A 104 10.52 -4.49 -12.16
N ALA A 105 9.35 -4.81 -11.59
CA ALA A 105 8.06 -4.53 -12.22
C ALA A 105 7.81 -3.04 -12.41
N ASP A 106 8.12 -2.21 -11.42
CA ASP A 106 7.94 -0.75 -11.48
C ASP A 106 8.90 -0.15 -12.50
N ARG A 107 10.15 -0.62 -12.52
CA ARG A 107 11.15 -0.18 -13.50
C ARG A 107 10.71 -0.45 -14.93
N ARG A 108 10.24 -1.67 -15.20
CA ARG A 108 9.73 -2.04 -16.53
C ARG A 108 8.51 -1.20 -16.92
N ALA A 109 7.58 -0.98 -15.99
CA ALA A 109 6.39 -0.19 -16.24
C ALA A 109 6.73 1.28 -16.58
N LEU A 110 7.62 1.91 -15.80
CA LEU A 110 8.04 3.29 -16.07
C LEU A 110 8.87 3.42 -17.35
N LEU A 111 9.76 2.46 -17.63
CA LEU A 111 10.54 2.46 -18.87
C LEU A 111 9.63 2.34 -20.10
N ALA A 112 8.58 1.51 -20.03
CA ALA A 112 7.62 1.35 -21.11
C ALA A 112 6.85 2.64 -21.42
N LEU A 113 6.57 3.47 -20.40
CA LEU A 113 5.90 4.77 -20.60
C LEU A 113 6.77 5.75 -21.40
N VAL A 114 8.08 5.76 -21.18
CA VAL A 114 9.00 6.75 -21.79
C VAL A 114 9.71 6.25 -23.05
N SER A 115 9.49 4.99 -23.43
CA SER A 115 10.10 4.36 -24.61
C SER A 115 9.10 4.05 -25.73
N GLY A 116 7.82 4.40 -25.52
CA GLY A 116 6.75 4.30 -26.53
C GLY A 116 6.63 5.59 -27.32
#